data_AF-A0A970HBT7-F1
#
_entry.id   AF-A0A970HBT7-F1
#
_cell.length_a   1.000
_cell.length_b   1.000
_cell.length_c   1.000
_cell.angle_alpha   90.00
_cell.angle_beta   90.00
_cell.angle_gamma   90.00
#
_symmetry.space_group_name_H-M   'P 1'
#
loop_
_entity.id
_entity.type
_entity.pdbx_description
1 polymer ?
#
loop_
_entity_poly.entity_id
_entity_poly.type
_entity_poly.pdbx_seq_one_letter_code
_entity_poly.pdbx_strand_id
1 'polypeptide(L)'
;MSKANGSNSNPGTREAPLANIDRAISRAAAGDTILVAEGVYNGTFDIGFLESDKPLRLYGGFAPDFSSRDPQAHPTRIQPDNASAAKSRKALLTFTRQIDGVVVDGFVFDMGQRNAYHAVEGKPAGVESGRLLLPPERSGGDNPTVTEPCLAIPSAAAGGDLLIQNNVFVNCAKFAIQAGLRSGNLRILDNVFVANRMAAIEAYGTCAGASGSGPGAAVSCGRVEIAGNVILFSWSRTKELKDMGYGVRVMTKLEYDIHDNLIGGNVLAGVDHSRFNPDRWLRLDRNTFFVNRKADVEYSPASNTTLDLRVEQLGDLEIASATGNRGEIPKGLAVDRAYLGGFLGAHYRETTDLDRNSPANQWRSALGLNLQGTMTSAVSMYGNRYPWQKALELLAATGGRNSGISRPGSSP
;
A
#
# COMPACT_ATOMS: atom_id res chain seq x y z
N MET A 1 0.87 -23.17 -10.19
CA MET A 1 -0.29 -23.19 -9.26
C MET A 1 -1.54 -22.77 -9.99
N SER A 2 -2.65 -23.47 -9.83
CA SER A 2 -3.92 -23.14 -10.51
C SER A 2 -5.08 -23.41 -9.57
N LYS A 3 -5.90 -22.38 -9.29
CA LYS A 3 -7.07 -22.54 -8.42
C LYS A 3 -8.15 -23.39 -9.11
N ALA A 4 -8.29 -23.25 -10.42
CA ALA A 4 -9.30 -23.96 -11.21
C ALA A 4 -8.92 -25.42 -11.48
N ASN A 5 -7.64 -25.69 -11.80
CA ASN A 5 -7.19 -26.99 -12.29
C ASN A 5 -6.29 -27.75 -11.30
N GLY A 6 -6.04 -27.19 -10.11
CA GLY A 6 -5.09 -27.73 -9.15
C GLY A 6 -5.72 -28.48 -7.99
N SER A 7 -4.90 -29.33 -7.35
CA SER A 7 -5.20 -29.96 -6.06
C SER A 7 -3.99 -29.85 -5.15
N ASN A 8 -4.19 -29.59 -3.86
CA ASN A 8 -3.09 -29.55 -2.89
C ASN A 8 -2.41 -30.92 -2.68
N SER A 9 -3.00 -32.02 -3.18
CA SER A 9 -2.36 -33.34 -3.21
C SER A 9 -1.38 -33.51 -4.37
N ASN A 10 -1.46 -32.68 -5.41
CA ASN A 10 -0.62 -32.79 -6.61
C ASN A 10 0.87 -32.52 -6.30
N PRO A 11 1.81 -32.92 -7.17
CA PRO A 11 3.24 -32.63 -6.99
C PRO A 11 3.59 -31.14 -7.15
N GLY A 12 2.77 -30.36 -7.86
CA GLY A 12 3.02 -28.93 -8.10
C GLY A 12 3.71 -28.62 -9.43
N THR A 13 3.68 -29.55 -10.39
CA THR A 13 4.13 -29.33 -11.77
C THR A 13 3.08 -28.54 -12.57
N ARG A 14 3.35 -28.24 -13.85
CA ARG A 14 2.37 -27.56 -14.72
C ARG A 14 1.18 -28.45 -15.06
N GLU A 15 1.45 -29.74 -15.25
CA GLU A 15 0.46 -30.78 -15.60
C GLU A 15 -0.37 -31.20 -14.39
N ALA A 16 0.20 -31.10 -13.19
CA ALA A 16 -0.48 -31.37 -11.93
C ALA A 16 -0.16 -30.25 -10.91
N PRO A 17 -0.82 -29.08 -11.04
CA PRO A 17 -0.53 -27.92 -10.19
C PRO A 17 -1.15 -28.05 -8.80
N LEU A 18 -0.58 -27.40 -7.79
CA LEU A 18 -1.27 -27.21 -6.50
C LEU A 18 -2.34 -26.13 -6.63
N ALA A 19 -3.35 -26.22 -5.76
CA ALA A 19 -4.50 -25.31 -5.74
C ALA A 19 -4.25 -24.00 -4.99
N ASN A 20 -3.39 -24.00 -3.96
CA ASN A 20 -3.18 -22.84 -3.09
C ASN A 20 -1.70 -22.43 -2.99
N ILE A 21 -1.47 -21.12 -2.86
CA ILE A 21 -0.14 -20.52 -2.83
C ILE A 21 0.62 -20.89 -1.55
N ASP A 22 -0.04 -20.89 -0.40
CA ASP A 22 0.55 -21.29 0.89
C ASP A 22 1.07 -22.75 0.86
N ARG A 23 0.38 -23.65 0.15
CA ARG A 23 0.87 -25.00 -0.08
C ARG A 23 2.08 -25.04 -0.99
N ALA A 24 2.11 -24.21 -2.03
CA ALA A 24 3.29 -24.05 -2.88
C ALA A 24 4.50 -23.55 -2.08
N ILE A 25 4.32 -22.51 -1.27
CA ILE A 25 5.34 -21.94 -0.38
C ILE A 25 5.87 -23.01 0.58
N SER A 26 5.00 -23.84 1.15
CA SER A 26 5.41 -24.89 2.09
C SER A 26 6.30 -25.97 1.46
N ARG A 27 6.14 -26.22 0.15
CA ARG A 27 6.92 -27.24 -0.60
C ARG A 27 8.15 -26.68 -1.28
N ALA A 28 8.18 -25.39 -1.57
CA ALA A 28 9.28 -24.73 -2.24
C ALA A 28 10.53 -24.65 -1.36
N ALA A 29 11.70 -24.75 -1.99
CA ALA A 29 12.99 -24.39 -1.42
C ALA A 29 13.25 -22.88 -1.56
N ALA A 30 14.22 -22.36 -0.81
CA ALA A 30 14.66 -20.98 -0.96
C ALA A 30 15.19 -20.72 -2.37
N GLY A 31 14.77 -19.62 -2.99
CA GLY A 31 15.14 -19.23 -4.35
C GLY A 31 14.24 -19.81 -5.45
N ASP A 32 13.33 -20.73 -5.11
CA ASP A 32 12.41 -21.33 -6.07
C ASP A 32 11.47 -20.31 -6.70
N THR A 33 11.02 -20.66 -7.90
CA THR A 33 10.06 -19.87 -8.68
C THR A 33 8.69 -20.53 -8.66
N ILE A 34 7.66 -19.77 -8.28
CA ILE A 34 6.27 -20.21 -8.25
C ILE A 34 5.48 -19.43 -9.30
N LEU A 35 5.01 -20.14 -10.33
CA LEU A 35 4.13 -19.60 -11.35
C LEU A 35 2.67 -19.77 -10.91
N VAL A 36 1.89 -18.70 -10.96
CA VAL A 36 0.50 -18.68 -10.48
C VAL A 36 -0.42 -18.26 -11.60
N ALA A 37 -1.36 -19.15 -11.92
CA ALA A 37 -2.40 -18.88 -12.90
C ALA A 37 -3.40 -17.82 -12.39
N GLU A 38 -4.23 -17.32 -13.29
CA GLU A 38 -5.36 -16.48 -12.93
C GLU A 38 -6.30 -17.17 -11.94
N GLY A 39 -6.93 -16.37 -11.09
CA GLY A 39 -7.83 -16.88 -10.05
C GLY A 39 -7.76 -16.07 -8.77
N VAL A 40 -8.49 -16.55 -7.74
CA VAL A 40 -8.53 -15.95 -6.40
C VAL A 40 -7.87 -16.91 -5.40
N TYR A 41 -6.85 -16.43 -4.71
CA TYR A 41 -5.98 -17.22 -3.83
C TYR A 41 -5.95 -16.61 -2.42
N ASN A 42 -6.79 -17.14 -1.53
CA ASN A 42 -7.01 -16.59 -0.18
C ASN A 42 -6.31 -17.40 0.93
N GLY A 43 -5.39 -18.29 0.55
CA GLY A 43 -4.78 -19.30 1.43
C GLY A 43 -5.68 -20.52 1.62
N THR A 44 -5.12 -21.60 2.18
CA THR A 44 -5.89 -22.82 2.46
C THR A 44 -7.02 -22.50 3.45
N PHE A 45 -8.23 -23.01 3.17
CA PHE A 45 -9.44 -22.77 3.97
C PHE A 45 -9.89 -21.29 4.03
N ASP A 46 -9.45 -20.48 3.06
CA ASP A 46 -9.77 -19.05 2.95
C ASP A 46 -9.44 -18.32 4.26
N ILE A 47 -8.24 -18.58 4.78
CA ILE A 47 -7.76 -18.00 6.04
C ILE A 47 -7.40 -16.52 5.90
N GLY A 48 -7.20 -16.05 4.67
CA GLY A 48 -7.04 -14.64 4.32
C GLY A 48 -5.64 -14.07 4.48
N PHE A 49 -4.61 -14.92 4.53
CA PHE A 49 -3.21 -14.49 4.51
C PHE A 49 -2.29 -15.56 3.90
N LEU A 50 -1.12 -15.12 3.46
CA LEU A 50 0.00 -15.93 3.00
C LEU A 50 1.27 -15.50 3.75
N GLU A 51 2.15 -16.45 4.02
CA GLU A 51 3.39 -16.20 4.75
C GLU A 51 4.51 -17.05 4.17
N SER A 52 5.67 -16.45 3.92
CA SER A 52 6.89 -17.15 3.54
C SER A 52 8.03 -16.78 4.49
N ASP A 53 8.76 -17.78 4.97
CA ASP A 53 9.95 -17.61 5.78
C ASP A 53 11.24 -17.75 4.97
N LYS A 54 11.12 -17.90 3.66
CA LYS A 54 12.23 -18.11 2.72
C LYS A 54 12.05 -17.20 1.49
N PRO A 55 13.14 -16.85 0.78
CA PRO A 55 13.04 -16.05 -0.41
C PRO A 55 12.44 -16.88 -1.53
N LEU A 56 11.42 -16.34 -2.20
CA LEU A 56 10.73 -16.99 -3.32
C LEU A 56 10.48 -15.98 -4.42
N ARG A 57 10.42 -16.46 -5.64
CA ARG A 57 10.04 -15.66 -6.82
C ARG A 57 8.62 -16.02 -7.23
N LEU A 58 7.66 -15.16 -6.86
CA LEU A 58 6.25 -15.35 -7.14
C LEU A 58 5.89 -14.58 -8.41
N TYR A 59 5.36 -15.28 -9.41
CA TYR A 59 4.88 -14.69 -10.66
C TYR A 59 3.42 -15.05 -10.90
N GLY A 60 2.53 -14.07 -10.74
CA GLY A 60 1.14 -14.14 -11.16
C GLY A 60 0.97 -13.78 -12.63
N GLY A 61 -0.27 -13.85 -13.12
CA GLY A 61 -0.59 -13.44 -14.48
C GLY A 61 -0.60 -14.56 -15.52
N PHE A 62 -0.58 -15.84 -15.13
CA PHE A 62 -0.56 -16.93 -16.10
C PHE A 62 -1.98 -17.35 -16.53
N ALA A 63 -2.15 -17.73 -17.80
CA ALA A 63 -3.34 -18.44 -18.24
C ALA A 63 -3.54 -19.75 -17.43
N PRO A 64 -4.76 -20.33 -17.36
CA PRO A 64 -5.05 -21.50 -16.54
C PRO A 64 -4.22 -22.75 -16.90
N ASP A 65 -3.70 -22.78 -18.12
CA ASP A 65 -2.83 -23.82 -18.70
C ASP A 65 -1.33 -23.41 -18.76
N PHE A 66 -0.98 -22.22 -18.26
CA PHE A 66 0.37 -21.63 -18.29
C PHE A 66 0.95 -21.40 -19.70
N SER A 67 0.12 -21.39 -20.75
CA SER A 67 0.56 -21.18 -22.14
C SER A 67 1.04 -19.75 -22.42
N SER A 68 0.52 -18.78 -21.68
CA SER A 68 0.85 -17.36 -21.73
C SER A 68 0.95 -16.75 -20.33
N ARG A 69 1.58 -15.58 -20.27
CA ARG A 69 1.60 -14.73 -19.08
C ARG A 69 1.30 -13.30 -19.47
N ASP A 70 0.25 -12.76 -18.88
CA ASP A 70 -0.18 -11.37 -18.97
C ASP A 70 -0.97 -11.04 -17.68
N PRO A 71 -0.40 -10.28 -16.72
CA PRO A 71 -1.08 -9.92 -15.48
C PRO A 71 -2.40 -9.14 -15.66
N GLN A 72 -2.57 -8.45 -16.79
CA GLN A 72 -3.80 -7.72 -17.09
C GLN A 72 -4.86 -8.65 -17.69
N ALA A 73 -4.49 -9.54 -18.61
CA ALA A 73 -5.43 -10.49 -19.22
C ALA A 73 -5.78 -11.68 -18.31
N HIS A 74 -4.85 -12.10 -17.44
CA HIS A 74 -4.97 -13.29 -16.58
C HIS A 74 -4.73 -12.95 -15.10
N PRO A 75 -5.56 -12.10 -14.47
CA PRO A 75 -5.27 -11.57 -13.13
C PRO A 75 -5.21 -12.65 -12.04
N THR A 76 -4.07 -12.71 -11.35
CA THR A 76 -3.89 -13.49 -10.12
C THR A 76 -4.21 -12.61 -8.91
N ARG A 77 -5.25 -12.94 -8.17
CA ARG A 77 -5.79 -12.10 -7.08
C ARG A 77 -5.59 -12.73 -5.71
N ILE A 78 -5.16 -11.92 -4.75
CA ILE A 78 -5.26 -12.21 -3.31
C ILE A 78 -6.34 -11.27 -2.78
N GLN A 79 -7.57 -11.79 -2.68
CA GLN A 79 -8.79 -11.03 -2.44
C GLN A 79 -9.70 -11.80 -1.47
N PRO A 80 -9.31 -11.88 -0.18
CA PRO A 80 -10.13 -12.56 0.81
C PRO A 80 -11.39 -11.78 1.13
N ASP A 81 -12.43 -12.49 1.57
CA ASP A 81 -13.69 -11.92 2.01
C ASP A 81 -13.65 -11.48 3.49
N ASN A 82 -14.74 -10.86 3.96
CA ASN A 82 -14.85 -10.37 5.33
C ASN A 82 -14.89 -11.50 6.37
N ALA A 83 -15.31 -12.73 6.00
CA ALA A 83 -15.28 -13.87 6.91
C ALA A 83 -13.84 -14.21 7.34
N SER A 84 -12.85 -13.99 6.47
CA SER A 84 -11.44 -14.17 6.82
C SER A 84 -10.97 -13.26 7.97
N ALA A 85 -11.60 -12.09 8.18
CA ALA A 85 -11.22 -11.16 9.24
C ALA A 85 -11.52 -11.67 10.67
N ALA A 86 -12.43 -12.64 10.80
CA ALA A 86 -12.65 -13.40 12.04
C ALA A 86 -11.59 -14.50 12.26
N LYS A 87 -11.09 -15.08 11.17
CA LYS A 87 -10.13 -16.20 11.21
C LYS A 87 -8.70 -15.70 11.45
N SER A 88 -8.32 -14.62 10.78
CA SER A 88 -6.99 -14.03 10.88
C SER A 88 -7.04 -12.51 10.72
N ARG A 89 -6.14 -11.84 11.42
CA ARG A 89 -5.95 -10.38 11.34
C ARG A 89 -4.51 -10.06 10.93
N LYS A 90 -4.07 -10.66 9.82
CA LYS A 90 -2.72 -10.56 9.24
C LYS A 90 -2.72 -9.82 7.91
N ALA A 91 -1.55 -9.35 7.47
CA ALA A 91 -1.31 -8.86 6.11
C ALA A 91 -1.66 -9.93 5.06
N LEU A 92 -1.91 -9.52 3.81
CA LEU A 92 -2.25 -10.49 2.74
C LEU A 92 -1.05 -11.39 2.40
N LEU A 93 0.15 -10.82 2.34
CA LEU A 93 1.40 -11.55 2.15
C LEU A 93 2.49 -11.01 3.07
N THR A 94 3.18 -11.89 3.79
CA THR A 94 4.32 -11.52 4.65
C THR A 94 5.55 -12.37 4.33
N PHE A 95 6.72 -11.73 4.21
CA PHE A 95 8.02 -12.41 4.21
C PHE A 95 8.71 -12.21 5.56
N THR A 96 8.83 -13.26 6.38
CA THR A 96 9.12 -13.13 7.83
C THR A 96 10.58 -13.31 8.23
N ARG A 97 11.40 -13.95 7.39
CA ARG A 97 12.81 -14.25 7.70
C ARG A 97 13.76 -13.88 6.56
N GLN A 98 14.14 -14.84 5.72
CA GLN A 98 15.09 -14.61 4.64
C GLN A 98 14.38 -14.00 3.44
N ILE A 99 14.91 -12.88 2.94
CA ILE A 99 14.26 -12.09 1.88
C ILE A 99 15.16 -11.83 0.67
N ASP A 100 16.42 -12.22 0.73
CA ASP A 100 17.36 -12.02 -0.38
C ASP A 100 16.95 -12.83 -1.62
N GLY A 101 16.70 -12.14 -2.73
CA GLY A 101 16.24 -12.72 -3.98
C GLY A 101 14.71 -12.86 -4.11
N VAL A 102 13.92 -12.25 -3.21
CA VAL A 102 12.45 -12.23 -3.32
C VAL A 102 12.02 -11.48 -4.58
N VAL A 103 11.08 -12.06 -5.32
CA VAL A 103 10.36 -11.40 -6.41
C VAL A 103 8.86 -11.55 -6.20
N VAL A 104 8.10 -10.47 -6.33
CA VAL A 104 6.63 -10.49 -6.35
C VAL A 104 6.18 -9.74 -7.59
N ASP A 105 5.62 -10.46 -8.55
CA ASP A 105 5.35 -9.94 -9.88
C ASP A 105 3.96 -10.33 -10.42
N GLY A 106 3.14 -9.37 -10.81
CA GLY A 106 1.89 -9.62 -11.53
C GLY A 106 0.71 -10.08 -10.66
N PHE A 107 0.59 -9.57 -9.43
CA PHE A 107 -0.52 -9.87 -8.53
C PHE A 107 -1.44 -8.67 -8.30
N VAL A 108 -2.71 -8.95 -8.04
CA VAL A 108 -3.67 -7.98 -7.48
C VAL A 108 -3.87 -8.31 -6.00
N PHE A 109 -3.41 -7.41 -5.13
CA PHE A 109 -3.66 -7.41 -3.69
C PHE A 109 -4.86 -6.51 -3.40
N ASP A 110 -6.00 -7.11 -3.01
CA ASP A 110 -7.23 -6.37 -2.75
C ASP A 110 -7.85 -6.74 -1.39
N MET A 111 -7.88 -5.77 -0.46
CA MET A 111 -8.56 -5.94 0.83
C MET A 111 -10.04 -5.51 0.80
N GLY A 112 -10.54 -5.01 -0.33
CA GLY A 112 -11.86 -4.38 -0.44
C GLY A 112 -13.03 -5.30 -0.09
N GLN A 113 -12.90 -6.61 -0.23
CA GLN A 113 -13.94 -7.55 0.24
C GLN A 113 -13.74 -8.01 1.69
N ARG A 114 -12.53 -7.84 2.23
CA ARG A 114 -12.20 -8.15 3.63
C ARG A 114 -12.64 -7.05 4.58
N ASN A 115 -12.54 -5.81 4.13
CA ASN A 115 -12.86 -4.61 4.90
C ASN A 115 -14.37 -4.50 5.17
N ALA A 116 -14.72 -3.79 6.26
CA ALA A 116 -16.08 -3.37 6.55
C ALA A 116 -16.29 -1.92 6.10
N TYR A 117 -17.46 -1.65 5.51
CA TYR A 117 -17.83 -0.33 5.00
C TYR A 117 -19.18 0.10 5.56
N HIS A 118 -19.35 1.40 5.75
CA HIS A 118 -20.64 1.94 6.16
C HIS A 118 -21.67 1.77 5.03
N ALA A 119 -22.91 1.43 5.37
CA ALA A 119 -23.97 1.23 4.38
C ALA A 119 -24.36 2.52 3.63
N VAL A 120 -24.36 3.66 4.34
CA VAL A 120 -24.85 4.96 3.83
C VAL A 120 -23.84 6.11 3.95
N GLU A 121 -23.31 6.38 5.14
CA GLU A 121 -22.36 7.48 5.39
C GLU A 121 -21.13 7.48 4.46
N GLY A 122 -20.73 8.70 4.08
CA GLY A 122 -19.53 8.94 3.29
C GLY A 122 -19.52 8.21 1.96
N LYS A 123 -20.68 8.09 1.30
CA LYS A 123 -20.87 7.41 0.00
C LYS A 123 -21.13 8.42 -1.12
N PRO A 124 -20.11 8.85 -1.88
CA PRO A 124 -20.33 9.63 -3.09
C PRO A 124 -21.15 8.86 -4.13
N ALA A 125 -21.87 9.59 -4.99
CA ALA A 125 -22.63 9.00 -6.08
C ALA A 125 -21.69 8.23 -7.04
N GLY A 126 -22.08 7.01 -7.40
CA GLY A 126 -21.31 6.15 -8.31
C GLY A 126 -20.13 5.40 -7.68
N VAL A 127 -19.86 5.58 -6.37
CA VAL A 127 -18.83 4.83 -5.64
C VAL A 127 -19.43 3.58 -4.99
N GLU A 128 -18.69 2.45 -5.02
CA GLU A 128 -19.23 1.12 -4.67
C GLU A 128 -19.71 0.99 -3.22
N SER A 129 -19.03 1.63 -2.28
CA SER A 129 -19.29 1.51 -0.84
C SER A 129 -19.48 2.88 -0.19
N GLY A 130 -20.00 2.90 1.04
CA GLY A 130 -19.79 4.04 1.94
C GLY A 130 -18.37 4.06 2.50
N ARG A 131 -18.14 4.92 3.50
CA ARG A 131 -16.81 5.08 4.10
C ARG A 131 -16.28 3.77 4.71
N LEU A 132 -14.97 3.59 4.68
CA LEU A 132 -14.29 2.54 5.42
C LEU A 132 -14.60 2.67 6.93
N LEU A 133 -14.87 1.54 7.56
CA LEU A 133 -15.05 1.43 9.01
C LEU A 133 -13.76 0.90 9.62
N LEU A 134 -13.21 1.61 10.60
CA LEU A 134 -12.04 1.15 11.35
C LEU A 134 -12.52 0.49 12.65
N PRO A 135 -11.83 -0.57 13.14
CA PRO A 135 -12.18 -1.17 14.42
C PRO A 135 -12.27 -0.13 15.55
N PRO A 136 -13.27 -0.22 16.43
CA PRO A 136 -14.25 -1.30 16.53
C PRO A 136 -15.50 -1.16 15.63
N GLU A 137 -15.60 -0.11 14.80
CA GLU A 137 -16.76 0.10 13.91
C GLU A 137 -16.87 -1.05 12.88
N ARG A 138 -18.12 -1.45 12.60
CA ARG A 138 -18.51 -2.46 11.60
C ARG A 138 -19.94 -2.21 11.14
N SER A 139 -20.33 -2.76 9.99
CA SER A 139 -21.70 -2.65 9.47
C SER A 139 -22.40 -4.01 9.57
N GLY A 140 -23.59 -4.02 10.17
CA GLY A 140 -24.40 -5.24 10.29
C GLY A 140 -23.63 -6.43 10.87
N GLY A 141 -23.63 -7.54 10.13
CA GLY A 141 -22.95 -8.79 10.51
C GLY A 141 -21.47 -8.86 10.15
N ASP A 142 -20.88 -7.79 9.59
CA ASP A 142 -19.48 -7.80 9.18
C ASP A 142 -18.53 -7.92 10.39
N ASN A 143 -17.42 -8.62 10.18
CA ASN A 143 -16.26 -8.54 11.05
C ASN A 143 -15.56 -7.19 10.87
N PRO A 144 -14.98 -6.60 11.94
CA PRO A 144 -14.24 -5.35 11.83
C PRO A 144 -13.06 -5.46 10.87
N THR A 145 -12.86 -4.41 10.07
CA THR A 145 -11.74 -4.25 9.11
C THR A 145 -10.40 -4.69 9.71
N VAL A 146 -9.59 -5.41 8.93
CA VAL A 146 -8.22 -5.80 9.32
C VAL A 146 -7.25 -4.68 8.94
N THR A 147 -6.71 -3.98 9.93
CA THR A 147 -5.81 -2.84 9.73
C THR A 147 -4.34 -3.27 9.63
N GLU A 148 -4.05 -4.21 8.73
CA GLU A 148 -2.70 -4.67 8.39
C GLU A 148 -2.33 -4.25 6.96
N PRO A 149 -1.04 -4.21 6.59
CA PRO A 149 -0.66 -3.86 5.23
C PRO A 149 -1.04 -4.98 4.24
N CYS A 150 -1.08 -4.68 2.95
CA CYS A 150 -1.26 -5.72 1.93
C CYS A 150 -0.02 -6.63 1.84
N LEU A 151 1.17 -6.03 1.70
CA LEU A 151 2.45 -6.76 1.73
C LEU A 151 3.32 -6.25 2.88
N ALA A 152 3.80 -7.18 3.70
CA ALA A 152 4.65 -6.90 4.85
C ALA A 152 6.02 -7.57 4.75
N ILE A 153 7.07 -6.82 5.09
CA ILE A 153 8.39 -7.34 5.44
C ILE A 153 8.69 -6.81 6.86
N PRO A 154 8.54 -7.64 7.91
CA PRO A 154 8.74 -7.21 9.29
C PRO A 154 10.20 -6.83 9.55
N SER A 155 10.44 -5.96 10.54
CA SER A 155 11.80 -5.55 10.94
C SER A 155 12.76 -6.69 11.28
N ALA A 156 12.21 -7.83 11.69
CA ALA A 156 12.97 -9.02 12.05
C ALA A 156 13.55 -9.76 10.83
N ALA A 157 13.01 -9.52 9.64
CA ALA A 157 13.52 -10.10 8.40
C ALA A 157 15.01 -9.77 8.21
N ALA A 158 15.74 -10.70 7.59
CA ALA A 158 17.11 -10.47 7.17
C ALA A 158 17.18 -9.36 6.11
N GLY A 159 18.37 -8.87 5.78
CA GLY A 159 18.52 -8.02 4.61
C GLY A 159 18.70 -8.83 3.34
N GLY A 160 18.70 -8.15 2.19
CA GLY A 160 18.83 -8.76 0.88
C GLY A 160 18.21 -7.91 -0.21
N ASP A 161 18.23 -8.41 -1.44
CA ASP A 161 17.65 -7.75 -2.60
C ASP A 161 16.24 -8.25 -2.91
N LEU A 162 15.31 -7.32 -3.11
CA LEU A 162 13.89 -7.60 -3.35
C LEU A 162 13.38 -6.82 -4.55
N LEU A 163 12.50 -7.46 -5.31
CA LEU A 163 11.78 -6.87 -6.43
C LEU A 163 10.28 -7.05 -6.27
N ILE A 164 9.55 -5.94 -6.24
CA ILE A 164 8.09 -5.92 -6.24
C ILE A 164 7.66 -5.13 -7.49
N GLN A 165 7.10 -5.80 -8.49
CA GLN A 165 6.79 -5.16 -9.77
C GLN A 165 5.49 -5.61 -10.44
N ASN A 166 4.93 -4.77 -11.31
CA ASN A 166 3.72 -5.09 -12.08
C ASN A 166 2.52 -5.55 -11.22
N ASN A 167 2.45 -5.14 -9.95
CA ASN A 167 1.36 -5.50 -9.05
C ASN A 167 0.33 -4.37 -8.95
N VAL A 168 -0.88 -4.72 -8.54
CA VAL A 168 -1.93 -3.78 -8.14
C VAL A 168 -2.19 -3.94 -6.66
N PHE A 169 -2.06 -2.86 -5.89
CA PHE A 169 -2.41 -2.79 -4.47
C PHE A 169 -3.61 -1.86 -4.30
N VAL A 170 -4.74 -2.43 -3.92
CA VAL A 170 -6.00 -1.70 -3.87
C VAL A 170 -6.76 -1.95 -2.57
N ASN A 171 -7.39 -0.90 -2.04
CA ASN A 171 -8.23 -0.95 -0.85
C ASN A 171 -7.51 -1.40 0.44
N CYS A 172 -6.17 -1.32 0.53
CA CYS A 172 -5.45 -1.74 1.72
C CYS A 172 -5.86 -0.88 2.94
N ALA A 173 -6.29 -1.51 4.03
CA ALA A 173 -6.78 -0.81 5.24
C ALA A 173 -5.67 -0.36 6.21
N LYS A 174 -4.43 -0.38 5.72
CA LYS A 174 -3.20 0.22 6.26
C LYS A 174 -2.31 0.47 5.02
N PHE A 175 -0.99 0.41 5.16
CA PHE A 175 -0.08 0.55 4.04
C PHE A 175 -0.33 -0.48 2.93
N ALA A 176 -0.09 -0.13 1.66
CA ALA A 176 -0.05 -1.17 0.64
C ALA A 176 1.22 -2.04 0.80
N ILE A 177 2.39 -1.40 0.90
CA ILE A 177 3.65 -2.06 1.24
C ILE A 177 4.20 -1.44 2.52
N GLN A 178 4.55 -2.29 3.50
CA GLN A 178 5.32 -1.91 4.67
C GLN A 178 6.55 -2.81 4.82
N ALA A 179 7.76 -2.24 4.72
CA ALA A 179 9.00 -3.02 4.67
C ALA A 179 10.12 -2.52 5.59
N GLY A 180 10.60 -3.38 6.48
CA GLY A 180 11.82 -3.16 7.26
C GLY A 180 13.03 -3.85 6.61
N LEU A 181 14.10 -3.11 6.32
CA LEU A 181 15.30 -3.62 5.66
C LEU A 181 16.53 -3.54 6.57
N ARG A 182 17.20 -4.68 6.78
CA ARG A 182 18.45 -4.72 7.55
C ARG A 182 19.70 -4.48 6.70
N SER A 183 19.68 -4.85 5.44
CA SER A 183 20.71 -4.63 4.41
C SER A 183 20.08 -4.80 3.03
N GLY A 184 20.75 -4.35 1.96
CA GLY A 184 20.37 -4.67 0.57
C GLY A 184 19.45 -3.64 -0.10
N ASN A 185 18.79 -4.05 -1.19
CA ASN A 185 18.01 -3.17 -2.05
C ASN A 185 16.54 -3.60 -2.16
N LEU A 186 15.62 -2.65 -2.06
CA LEU A 186 14.20 -2.87 -2.36
C LEU A 186 13.81 -2.07 -3.60
N ARG A 187 13.38 -2.75 -4.67
CA ARG A 187 12.88 -2.09 -5.87
C ARG A 187 11.37 -2.30 -5.99
N ILE A 188 10.63 -1.20 -6.08
CA ILE A 188 9.18 -1.16 -6.24
C ILE A 188 8.89 -0.50 -7.59
N LEU A 189 8.70 -1.33 -8.61
CA LEU A 189 8.73 -0.90 -10.01
C LEU A 189 7.39 -1.15 -10.70
N ASP A 190 6.87 -0.17 -11.43
CA ASP A 190 5.75 -0.35 -12.36
C ASP A 190 4.48 -0.94 -11.71
N ASN A 191 4.23 -0.64 -10.43
CA ASN A 191 3.04 -1.06 -9.70
C ASN A 191 1.96 0.03 -9.71
N VAL A 192 0.73 -0.39 -9.45
CA VAL A 192 -0.43 0.48 -9.24
C VAL A 192 -0.84 0.43 -7.77
N PHE A 193 -1.05 1.58 -7.16
CA PHE A 193 -1.53 1.74 -5.78
C PHE A 193 -2.77 2.61 -5.78
N VAL A 194 -3.91 2.10 -5.32
CA VAL A 194 -5.18 2.84 -5.33
C VAL A 194 -5.95 2.66 -4.03
N ALA A 195 -6.46 3.75 -3.44
CA ALA A 195 -7.36 3.70 -2.29
C ALA A 195 -6.76 3.00 -1.04
N ASN A 196 -5.47 3.19 -0.79
CA ASN A 196 -4.76 2.60 0.35
C ASN A 196 -4.77 3.54 1.56
N ARG A 197 -4.83 3.02 2.79
CA ARG A 197 -4.81 3.86 4.01
C ARG A 197 -3.38 4.12 4.48
N MET A 198 -3.16 5.24 5.15
CA MET A 198 -1.89 5.70 5.72
C MET A 198 -0.82 6.06 4.69
N ALA A 199 -0.32 5.12 3.89
CA ALA A 199 0.48 5.41 2.72
C ALA A 199 0.45 4.26 1.71
N ALA A 200 0.77 4.52 0.44
CA ALA A 200 0.97 3.43 -0.50
C ALA A 200 2.25 2.65 -0.15
N ILE A 201 3.36 3.37 0.05
CA ILE A 201 4.67 2.76 0.29
C ILE A 201 5.29 3.32 1.57
N GLU A 202 5.66 2.44 2.50
CA GLU A 202 6.54 2.75 3.64
C GLU A 202 7.66 1.70 3.72
N ALA A 203 8.90 2.14 3.58
CA ALA A 203 10.09 1.32 3.81
C ALA A 203 10.95 1.98 4.88
N TYR A 204 11.70 1.24 5.71
CA TYR A 204 12.58 1.80 6.74
C TYR A 204 13.75 0.87 7.06
N GLY A 205 14.87 1.44 7.49
CA GLY A 205 16.07 0.68 7.83
C GLY A 205 16.05 0.16 9.27
N THR A 206 16.48 -1.08 9.48
CA THR A 206 16.49 -1.77 10.79
C THR A 206 17.87 -2.26 11.23
N CYS A 207 18.91 -1.95 10.46
CA CYS A 207 20.29 -2.20 10.82
C CYS A 207 20.69 -1.50 12.13
N ALA A 208 21.60 -2.15 12.87
CA ALA A 208 22.27 -1.54 14.01
C ALA A 208 23.05 -0.29 13.55
N GLY A 209 23.24 0.68 14.45
CA GLY A 209 24.24 1.73 14.20
C GLY A 209 25.62 1.11 14.04
N ALA A 210 26.52 1.74 13.27
CA ALA A 210 27.87 1.24 13.13
C ALA A 210 28.58 1.23 14.49
N SER A 211 29.26 0.14 14.84
CA SER A 211 30.12 0.12 16.03
C SER A 211 31.21 1.19 15.87
N GLY A 212 31.25 2.16 16.77
CA GLY A 212 32.25 3.24 16.72
C GLY A 212 31.85 4.46 15.87
N SER A 213 30.64 4.50 15.28
CA SER A 213 30.11 5.77 14.80
C SER A 213 29.83 6.67 16.00
N GLY A 214 30.48 7.84 16.05
CA GLY A 214 30.19 8.85 17.06
C GLY A 214 28.71 9.24 17.07
N PRO A 215 28.25 9.90 18.15
CA PRO A 215 26.88 10.41 18.22
C PRO A 215 26.54 11.24 16.96
N GLY A 216 25.52 10.83 16.21
CA GLY A 216 25.02 11.59 15.04
C GLY A 216 25.46 11.11 13.65
N ALA A 217 26.29 10.06 13.50
CA ALA A 217 26.58 9.55 12.16
C ALA A 217 25.36 8.82 11.55
N ALA A 218 24.90 9.28 10.38
CA ALA A 218 23.81 8.62 9.67
C ALA A 218 24.29 7.29 9.07
N VAL A 219 23.64 6.19 9.46
CA VAL A 219 23.88 4.83 8.93
C VAL A 219 22.77 4.44 7.97
N SER A 220 23.16 4.03 6.76
CA SER A 220 22.23 3.51 5.76
C SER A 220 22.18 1.99 5.85
N CYS A 221 20.98 1.44 5.92
CA CYS A 221 20.73 0.01 5.85
C CYS A 221 20.56 -0.47 4.41
N GLY A 222 20.65 0.40 3.40
CA GLY A 222 20.39 0.01 2.02
C GLY A 222 19.63 1.08 1.24
N ARG A 223 19.11 0.68 0.08
CA ARG A 223 18.46 1.58 -0.87
C ARG A 223 17.07 1.10 -1.25
N VAL A 224 16.19 2.05 -1.50
CA VAL A 224 14.86 1.83 -2.06
C VAL A 224 14.75 2.58 -3.38
N GLU A 225 14.42 1.87 -4.45
CA GLU A 225 14.06 2.43 -5.75
C GLU A 225 12.55 2.33 -5.91
N ILE A 226 11.89 3.46 -6.18
CA ILE A 226 10.45 3.55 -6.42
C ILE A 226 10.27 4.21 -7.78
N ALA A 227 9.97 3.42 -8.80
CA ALA A 227 9.94 3.93 -10.16
C ALA A 227 8.83 3.39 -11.05
N GLY A 228 8.32 4.24 -11.95
CA GLY A 228 7.29 3.86 -12.93
C GLY A 228 5.91 3.55 -12.32
N ASN A 229 5.69 3.85 -11.03
CA ASN A 229 4.45 3.48 -10.35
C ASN A 229 3.33 4.50 -10.60
N VAL A 230 2.08 4.04 -10.53
CA VAL A 230 0.88 4.89 -10.43
C VAL A 230 0.37 4.84 -8.99
N ILE A 231 0.37 5.99 -8.30
CA ILE A 231 -0.01 6.10 -6.89
C ILE A 231 -1.17 7.08 -6.75
N LEU A 232 -2.36 6.57 -6.41
CA LEU A 232 -3.60 7.31 -6.34
C LEU A 232 -4.36 7.08 -5.03
N PHE A 233 -4.96 8.13 -4.50
CA PHE A 233 -5.98 8.02 -3.44
C PHE A 233 -5.48 7.39 -2.13
N SER A 234 -4.29 7.76 -1.65
CA SER A 234 -3.87 7.40 -0.29
C SER A 234 -4.68 8.17 0.76
N TRP A 235 -5.37 7.44 1.62
CA TRP A 235 -6.25 7.97 2.67
C TRP A 235 -5.54 8.18 3.99
N SER A 236 -5.98 9.19 4.74
CA SER A 236 -5.55 9.46 6.12
C SER A 236 -5.77 8.29 7.08
N ARG A 237 -5.12 8.35 8.25
CA ARG A 237 -5.28 7.33 9.29
C ARG A 237 -6.73 7.25 9.75
N THR A 238 -7.41 8.38 9.90
CA THR A 238 -8.81 8.44 10.33
C THR A 238 -9.65 9.21 9.34
N LYS A 239 -10.99 9.12 9.48
CA LYS A 239 -11.95 9.87 8.66
C LYS A 239 -11.88 11.39 8.79
N GLU A 240 -11.05 11.90 9.70
CA GLU A 240 -10.84 13.33 9.93
C GLU A 240 -9.97 14.00 8.86
N LEU A 241 -9.23 13.21 8.06
CA LEU A 241 -8.37 13.71 6.99
C LEU A 241 -7.21 14.63 7.47
N LYS A 242 -6.74 14.42 8.71
CA LYS A 242 -5.72 15.28 9.35
C LYS A 242 -4.30 14.71 9.38
N ASP A 243 -4.14 13.39 9.41
CA ASP A 243 -2.84 12.74 9.48
C ASP A 243 -2.73 11.56 8.51
N MET A 244 -1.52 11.29 8.02
CA MET A 244 -1.25 10.27 7.02
C MET A 244 -2.02 10.47 5.69
N GLY A 245 -1.96 9.51 4.78
CA GLY A 245 -2.50 9.64 3.43
C GLY A 245 -1.44 10.13 2.47
N TYR A 246 -0.29 9.47 2.49
CA TYR A 246 0.85 9.79 1.64
C TYR A 246 0.96 8.82 0.46
N GLY A 247 1.53 9.26 -0.66
CA GLY A 247 1.95 8.32 -1.68
C GLY A 247 3.12 7.47 -1.18
N VAL A 248 4.27 8.12 -0.98
CA VAL A 248 5.50 7.49 -0.49
C VAL A 248 5.93 8.11 0.84
N ARG A 249 6.31 7.28 1.81
CA ARG A 249 6.95 7.74 3.06
C ARG A 249 8.45 7.46 3.00
N VAL A 250 9.24 8.53 2.99
CA VAL A 250 10.69 8.50 3.17
C VAL A 250 10.99 8.39 4.66
N MET A 251 11.41 7.20 5.08
CA MET A 251 11.71 6.89 6.49
C MET A 251 13.22 6.84 6.74
N THR A 252 13.58 6.55 7.98
CA THR A 252 14.96 6.56 8.46
C THR A 252 15.82 5.44 7.87
N LYS A 253 17.13 5.71 7.80
CA LYS A 253 18.20 4.73 7.52
C LYS A 253 18.11 4.02 6.16
N LEU A 254 17.48 4.62 5.16
CA LEU A 254 17.50 4.14 3.78
C LEU A 254 17.77 5.29 2.82
N GLU A 255 18.46 4.99 1.73
CA GLU A 255 18.58 5.86 0.57
C GLU A 255 17.37 5.67 -0.35
N TYR A 256 16.81 6.77 -0.86
CA TYR A 256 15.61 6.76 -1.69
C TYR A 256 15.90 7.32 -3.07
N ASP A 257 15.56 6.55 -4.09
CA ASP A 257 15.49 6.99 -5.46
C ASP A 257 14.05 6.87 -5.94
N ILE A 258 13.35 7.99 -5.98
CA ILE A 258 11.92 8.07 -6.34
C ILE A 258 11.83 8.78 -7.68
N HIS A 259 11.53 8.05 -8.75
CA HIS A 259 11.55 8.64 -10.07
C HIS A 259 10.54 8.10 -11.07
N ASP A 260 10.17 8.93 -12.04
CA ASP A 260 9.29 8.52 -13.16
C ASP A 260 7.93 7.96 -12.69
N ASN A 261 7.43 8.37 -11.51
CA ASN A 261 6.13 7.95 -10.98
C ASN A 261 5.02 8.96 -11.32
N LEU A 262 3.78 8.47 -11.40
CA LEU A 262 2.57 9.30 -11.37
C LEU A 262 2.00 9.28 -9.94
N ILE A 263 2.04 10.42 -9.25
CA ILE A 263 1.67 10.52 -7.82
C ILE A 263 0.60 11.58 -7.62
N GLY A 264 -0.64 11.15 -7.40
CA GLY A 264 -1.74 12.09 -7.27
C GLY A 264 -2.88 11.68 -6.37
N GLY A 265 -3.71 12.65 -6.02
CA GLY A 265 -4.91 12.41 -5.22
C GLY A 265 -4.62 11.86 -3.83
N ASN A 266 -3.54 12.26 -3.17
CA ASN A 266 -3.24 11.85 -1.80
C ASN A 266 -3.84 12.83 -0.78
N VAL A 267 -4.33 12.34 0.37
CA VAL A 267 -5.00 13.19 1.38
C VAL A 267 -4.05 14.19 2.03
N LEU A 268 -2.78 13.82 2.24
CA LEU A 268 -1.74 14.76 2.63
C LEU A 268 -0.84 15.08 1.45
N ALA A 269 0.26 14.33 1.28
CA ALA A 269 1.26 14.63 0.29
C ALA A 269 1.58 13.46 -0.65
N GLY A 270 2.10 13.76 -1.83
CA GLY A 270 2.64 12.74 -2.72
C GLY A 270 3.82 12.00 -2.09
N VAL A 271 4.78 12.75 -1.54
CA VAL A 271 5.93 12.22 -0.78
C VAL A 271 6.01 12.87 0.60
N ASP A 272 6.23 12.06 1.64
CA ASP A 272 6.52 12.48 3.01
C ASP A 272 8.02 12.31 3.31
N HIS A 273 8.70 13.40 3.62
CA HIS A 273 10.06 13.48 4.14
C HIS A 273 10.07 14.23 5.49
N SER A 274 9.19 13.84 6.42
CA SER A 274 9.13 14.41 7.78
C SER A 274 9.88 13.59 8.84
N ARG A 275 10.55 12.50 8.45
CA ARG A 275 11.18 11.53 9.37
C ARG A 275 12.69 11.67 9.49
N PHE A 276 13.23 12.87 9.24
CA PHE A 276 14.64 13.20 9.40
C PHE A 276 15.59 12.25 8.63
N ASN A 277 15.17 11.81 7.45
CA ASN A 277 16.10 11.17 6.52
C ASN A 277 17.10 12.23 6.03
N PRO A 278 18.41 11.92 5.90
CA PRO A 278 19.38 12.87 5.36
C PRO A 278 19.03 13.32 3.95
N ASP A 279 19.05 14.62 3.69
CA ASP A 279 18.69 15.19 2.36
C ASP A 279 19.54 14.60 1.22
N ARG A 280 20.83 14.34 1.49
CA ARG A 280 21.77 13.68 0.57
C ARG A 280 21.42 12.22 0.20
N TRP A 281 20.40 11.64 0.84
CA TRP A 281 19.90 10.29 0.58
C TRP A 281 18.59 10.28 -0.19
N LEU A 282 18.00 11.44 -0.46
CA LEU A 282 16.75 11.56 -1.20
C LEU A 282 17.00 12.08 -2.62
N ARG A 283 16.59 11.27 -3.61
CA ARG A 283 16.43 11.70 -5.00
C ARG A 283 14.95 11.66 -5.38
N LEU A 284 14.45 12.78 -5.90
CA LEU A 284 13.11 12.96 -6.43
C LEU A 284 13.23 13.43 -7.88
N ASP A 285 13.23 12.52 -8.85
CA ASP A 285 13.47 12.90 -10.25
C ASP A 285 12.31 12.51 -11.18
N ARG A 286 11.90 13.41 -12.08
CA ARG A 286 10.97 13.11 -13.18
C ARG A 286 9.60 12.54 -12.75
N ASN A 287 9.18 12.79 -11.51
CA ASN A 287 7.84 12.41 -11.05
C ASN A 287 6.81 13.41 -11.55
N THR A 288 5.60 12.95 -11.80
CA THR A 288 4.44 13.80 -12.12
C THR A 288 3.50 13.83 -10.93
N PHE A 289 3.32 15.02 -10.35
CA PHE A 289 2.43 15.27 -9.23
C PHE A 289 1.14 15.94 -9.68
N PHE A 290 0.00 15.53 -9.12
CA PHE A 290 -1.29 16.13 -9.44
C PHE A 290 -2.31 15.92 -8.34
N VAL A 291 -3.10 16.95 -8.06
CA VAL A 291 -4.28 16.90 -7.16
C VAL A 291 -4.03 16.29 -5.77
N ASN A 292 -2.78 16.31 -5.27
CA ASN A 292 -2.48 16.02 -3.87
C ASN A 292 -3.03 17.15 -3.00
N ARG A 293 -3.77 16.81 -1.94
CA ARG A 293 -4.60 17.77 -1.24
C ARG A 293 -3.78 18.78 -0.44
N LYS A 294 -2.80 18.34 0.36
CA LYS A 294 -1.95 19.25 1.17
C LYS A 294 -0.74 19.75 0.38
N ALA A 295 0.09 18.84 -0.12
CA ALA A 295 1.35 19.16 -0.78
C ALA A 295 1.72 18.10 -1.83
N ASP A 296 2.69 18.39 -2.70
CA ASP A 296 3.31 17.35 -3.51
C ASP A 296 4.41 16.65 -2.72
N VAL A 297 5.18 17.43 -1.95
CA VAL A 297 6.16 16.93 -0.99
C VAL A 297 5.95 17.63 0.36
N GLU A 298 5.71 16.86 1.42
CA GLU A 298 5.80 17.35 2.79
C GLU A 298 7.23 17.10 3.28
N TYR A 299 7.96 18.17 3.57
CA TYR A 299 9.40 18.11 3.86
C TYR A 299 9.70 18.75 5.22
N SER A 300 10.47 18.07 6.06
CA SER A 300 10.98 18.65 7.30
C SER A 300 12.50 18.81 7.22
N PRO A 301 13.03 20.05 7.13
CA PRO A 301 14.45 20.28 7.35
C PRO A 301 14.84 19.94 8.79
N ALA A 302 16.14 19.91 9.07
CA ALA A 302 16.70 19.63 10.40
C ALA A 302 16.20 20.54 11.55
N SER A 303 15.45 21.61 11.26
CA SER A 303 14.93 22.60 12.22
C SER A 303 13.57 22.28 12.84
N ASN A 304 13.03 21.06 12.69
CA ASN A 304 11.68 20.64 13.16
C ASN A 304 10.49 21.41 12.56
N THR A 305 10.72 22.29 11.58
CA THR A 305 9.65 22.93 10.79
C THR A 305 9.15 21.95 9.73
N THR A 306 7.87 21.99 9.40
CA THR A 306 7.31 21.24 8.26
C THR A 306 6.98 22.21 7.14
N LEU A 307 7.43 21.90 5.93
CA LEU A 307 7.18 22.65 4.71
C LEU A 307 6.27 21.82 3.80
N ASP A 308 5.15 22.41 3.41
CA ASP A 308 4.22 21.84 2.43
C ASP A 308 4.55 22.40 1.05
N LEU A 309 5.28 21.63 0.25
CA LEU A 309 5.84 22.09 -1.02
C LEU A 309 5.01 21.60 -2.20
N ARG A 310 4.76 22.51 -3.13
CA ARG A 310 4.34 22.17 -4.50
C ARG A 310 5.55 21.92 -5.38
N VAL A 311 5.33 21.23 -6.50
CA VAL A 311 6.41 20.81 -7.40
C VAL A 311 7.31 21.97 -7.87
N GLU A 312 6.76 23.17 -8.02
CA GLU A 312 7.49 24.37 -8.45
C GLU A 312 8.53 24.83 -7.41
N GLN A 313 8.38 24.43 -6.15
CA GLN A 313 9.25 24.79 -5.03
C GLN A 313 10.34 23.73 -4.77
N LEU A 314 10.32 22.58 -5.46
CA LEU A 314 11.29 21.51 -5.20
C LEU A 314 12.71 21.86 -5.62
N GLY A 315 12.88 22.83 -6.52
CA GLY A 315 14.20 23.33 -6.93
C GLY A 315 14.98 24.03 -5.81
N ASP A 316 14.29 24.46 -4.75
CA ASP A 316 14.90 25.12 -3.60
C ASP A 316 15.39 24.11 -2.53
N LEU A 317 15.14 22.81 -2.73
CA LEU A 317 15.58 21.77 -1.82
C LEU A 317 17.05 21.41 -2.04
N GLU A 318 17.81 21.32 -0.95
CA GLU A 318 19.20 20.83 -0.95
C GLU A 318 19.31 19.30 -0.81
N ILE A 319 18.33 18.57 -1.36
CA ILE A 319 18.34 17.11 -1.44
C ILE A 319 19.29 16.62 -2.56
N ALA A 320 19.59 15.32 -2.60
CA ALA A 320 20.54 14.77 -3.55
C ALA A 320 20.16 15.01 -5.02
N SER A 321 18.86 15.07 -5.34
CA SER A 321 18.35 15.46 -6.67
C SER A 321 16.86 15.76 -6.62
N ALA A 322 16.41 16.79 -7.34
CA ALA A 322 15.00 17.20 -7.44
C ALA A 322 14.58 17.53 -8.89
N THR A 323 15.14 16.84 -9.89
CA THR A 323 15.16 17.32 -11.28
C THR A 323 14.01 16.79 -12.13
N GLY A 324 13.46 17.63 -13.02
CA GLY A 324 12.49 17.20 -14.03
C GLY A 324 11.11 16.81 -13.50
N ASN A 325 10.81 17.04 -12.22
CA ASN A 325 9.46 16.84 -11.67
C ASN A 325 8.46 17.81 -12.32
N ARG A 326 7.21 17.37 -12.49
CA ARG A 326 6.15 18.14 -13.16
C ARG A 326 4.86 18.16 -12.35
N GLY A 327 4.14 19.27 -12.45
CA GLY A 327 2.80 19.46 -11.88
C GLY A 327 1.78 19.48 -12.99
N GLU A 328 1.23 18.33 -13.37
CA GLU A 328 0.28 18.24 -14.46
C GLU A 328 -0.67 17.06 -14.29
N ILE A 329 -1.92 17.24 -14.71
CA ILE A 329 -2.90 16.15 -14.75
C ILE A 329 -2.60 15.28 -15.98
N PRO A 330 -2.23 14.00 -15.82
CA PRO A 330 -1.89 13.15 -16.95
C PRO A 330 -3.10 12.96 -17.89
N LYS A 331 -2.93 13.30 -19.17
CA LYS A 331 -3.98 13.13 -20.19
C LYS A 331 -4.24 11.64 -20.42
N GLY A 332 -5.50 11.23 -20.40
CA GLY A 332 -5.89 9.86 -20.73
C GLY A 332 -5.66 8.82 -19.62
N LEU A 333 -5.24 9.24 -18.42
CA LEU A 333 -5.14 8.33 -17.28
C LEU A 333 -6.54 7.75 -16.95
N ALA A 334 -6.66 6.42 -16.96
CA ALA A 334 -7.92 5.69 -16.80
C ALA A 334 -8.43 5.66 -15.34
N VAL A 335 -8.55 6.82 -14.71
CA VAL A 335 -9.05 6.96 -13.33
C VAL A 335 -10.58 6.83 -13.32
N ASP A 336 -11.12 6.13 -12.33
CA ASP A 336 -12.57 6.10 -12.12
C ASP A 336 -13.12 7.50 -11.83
N ARG A 337 -14.02 7.98 -12.70
CA ARG A 337 -14.54 9.35 -12.64
C ARG A 337 -15.37 9.63 -11.39
N ALA A 338 -16.18 8.67 -10.95
CA ALA A 338 -17.03 8.83 -9.77
C ALA A 338 -16.18 8.90 -8.50
N TYR A 339 -15.18 8.02 -8.39
CA TYR A 339 -14.24 8.00 -7.30
C TYR A 339 -13.38 9.27 -7.26
N LEU A 340 -12.83 9.71 -8.40
CA LEU A 340 -12.10 10.96 -8.50
C LEU A 340 -12.97 12.15 -8.08
N GLY A 341 -14.19 12.24 -8.57
CA GLY A 341 -15.13 13.30 -8.19
C GLY A 341 -15.45 13.30 -6.70
N GLY A 342 -15.68 12.11 -6.12
CA GLY A 342 -15.87 11.94 -4.68
C GLY A 342 -14.65 12.38 -3.87
N PHE A 343 -13.44 12.02 -4.33
CA PHE A 343 -12.19 12.37 -3.65
C PHE A 343 -11.95 13.88 -3.67
N LEU A 344 -12.10 14.51 -4.83
CA LEU A 344 -11.95 15.97 -4.97
C LEU A 344 -12.96 16.75 -4.11
N GLY A 345 -14.16 16.19 -3.91
CA GLY A 345 -15.19 16.74 -3.02
C GLY A 345 -15.11 16.30 -1.55
N ALA A 346 -14.08 15.53 -1.16
CA ALA A 346 -13.99 14.93 0.17
C ALA A 346 -13.79 16.01 1.26
N HIS A 347 -14.64 16.02 2.28
CA HIS A 347 -14.55 16.94 3.40
C HIS A 347 -15.07 16.29 4.70
N TYR A 348 -14.54 16.76 5.82
CA TYR A 348 -14.95 16.39 7.17
C TYR A 348 -15.67 17.57 7.83
N ARG A 349 -16.74 17.29 8.58
CA ARG A 349 -17.47 18.27 9.40
C ARG A 349 -17.68 17.71 10.79
N GLU A 350 -17.60 18.59 11.78
CA GLU A 350 -17.78 18.26 13.18
C GLU A 350 -18.62 19.35 13.83
N THR A 351 -19.62 18.92 14.62
CA THR A 351 -20.45 19.79 15.43
C THR A 351 -20.29 19.36 16.88
N THR A 352 -19.89 20.30 17.74
CA THR A 352 -19.74 20.10 19.18
C THR A 352 -20.86 20.83 19.90
N ASP A 353 -21.62 20.10 20.71
CA ASP A 353 -22.64 20.65 21.58
C ASP A 353 -22.16 20.58 23.03
N LEU A 354 -21.85 21.74 23.59
CA LEU A 354 -21.46 21.91 24.99
C LEU A 354 -22.38 22.95 25.63
N ASP A 355 -23.50 22.48 26.20
CA ASP A 355 -24.34 23.33 27.03
C ASP A 355 -23.73 23.47 28.43
N ARG A 356 -22.92 24.51 28.60
CA ARG A 356 -22.33 24.90 29.90
C ARG A 356 -23.39 25.23 30.95
N ASN A 357 -24.59 25.60 30.52
CA ASN A 357 -25.69 25.99 31.39
C ASN A 357 -26.64 24.83 31.72
N SER A 358 -26.42 23.64 31.15
CA SER A 358 -27.20 22.47 31.53
C SER A 358 -27.03 22.19 33.03
N PRO A 359 -28.09 21.77 33.75
CA PRO A 359 -28.01 21.47 35.18
C PRO A 359 -26.86 20.52 35.52
N ALA A 360 -26.59 19.54 34.65
CA ALA A 360 -25.48 18.61 34.80
C ALA A 360 -24.11 19.30 34.73
N ASN A 361 -23.88 20.20 33.77
CA ASN A 361 -22.62 20.92 33.65
C ASN A 361 -22.42 21.99 34.72
N GLN A 362 -23.50 22.62 35.19
CA GLN A 362 -23.44 23.51 36.35
C GLN A 362 -23.00 22.75 37.60
N TRP A 363 -23.58 21.56 37.87
CA TRP A 363 -23.16 20.69 38.98
C TRP A 363 -21.72 20.21 38.83
N ARG A 364 -21.31 19.77 37.63
CA ARG A 364 -19.93 19.32 37.38
C ARG A 364 -18.94 20.44 37.61
N SER A 365 -19.25 21.66 37.13
CA SER A 365 -18.43 22.84 37.39
C SER A 365 -18.32 23.15 38.89
N ALA A 366 -19.42 23.08 39.64
CA ALA A 366 -19.44 23.33 41.08
C ALA A 366 -18.62 22.28 41.88
N LEU A 367 -18.52 21.05 41.35
CA LEU A 367 -17.77 19.94 41.95
C LEU A 367 -16.33 19.83 41.42
N GLY A 368 -15.86 20.76 40.59
CA GLY A 368 -14.53 20.70 39.96
C GLY A 368 -14.36 19.54 38.98
N LEU A 369 -15.46 19.00 38.45
CA LEU A 369 -15.49 17.91 37.49
C LEU A 369 -15.50 18.45 36.05
N ASN A 370 -14.91 17.69 35.12
CA ASN A 370 -14.90 18.03 33.69
C ASN A 370 -16.31 18.14 33.13
N LEU A 371 -16.62 19.18 32.35
CA LEU A 371 -17.92 19.33 31.68
C LEU A 371 -18.16 18.22 30.65
N GLN A 372 -19.42 17.92 30.40
CA GLN A 372 -19.87 16.91 29.44
C GLN A 372 -20.53 17.60 28.24
N GLY A 373 -20.12 17.22 27.03
CA GLY A 373 -20.75 17.64 25.78
C GLY A 373 -20.91 16.44 24.85
N THR A 374 -21.60 16.65 23.73
CA THR A 374 -21.69 15.66 22.64
C THR A 374 -21.00 16.20 21.39
N MET A 375 -20.45 15.28 20.59
CA MET A 375 -19.75 15.62 19.35
C MET A 375 -20.28 14.71 18.26
N THR A 376 -20.79 15.30 17.17
CA THR A 376 -21.23 14.56 15.98
C THR A 376 -20.31 14.91 14.83
N SER A 377 -19.75 13.91 14.16
CA SER A 377 -18.86 14.11 13.01
C SER A 377 -19.25 13.29 11.79
N ALA A 378 -19.07 13.89 10.62
CA ALA A 378 -19.40 13.29 9.33
C ALA A 378 -18.28 13.54 8.31
N VAL A 379 -18.12 12.61 7.37
CA VAL A 379 -17.20 12.73 6.25
C VAL A 379 -17.96 12.43 4.95
N SER A 380 -17.68 13.17 3.87
CA SER A 380 -18.34 12.93 2.58
C SER A 380 -17.75 11.75 1.80
N MET A 381 -16.48 11.40 2.03
CA MET A 381 -15.80 10.23 1.48
C MET A 381 -14.60 9.87 2.35
N TYR A 382 -14.39 8.58 2.62
CA TYR A 382 -13.21 8.11 3.35
C TYR A 382 -12.95 6.63 3.09
N GLY A 383 -11.84 6.31 2.44
CA GLY A 383 -11.39 4.92 2.29
C GLY A 383 -12.35 4.02 1.50
N ASN A 384 -13.29 4.58 0.74
CA ASN A 384 -14.31 3.83 0.02
C ASN A 384 -13.68 2.78 -0.91
N ARG A 385 -14.41 1.70 -1.19
CA ARG A 385 -13.93 0.63 -2.05
C ARG A 385 -13.78 1.12 -3.49
N TYR A 386 -12.57 0.99 -4.01
CA TYR A 386 -12.23 1.19 -5.41
C TYR A 386 -12.34 -0.13 -6.18
N PRO A 387 -12.96 -0.17 -7.37
CA PRO A 387 -13.07 -1.39 -8.16
C PRO A 387 -11.70 -1.88 -8.63
N TRP A 388 -11.28 -3.08 -8.24
CA TRP A 388 -9.93 -3.59 -8.56
C TRP A 388 -9.70 -3.72 -10.08
N GLN A 389 -10.74 -3.98 -10.87
CA GLN A 389 -10.63 -4.04 -12.34
C GLN A 389 -10.22 -2.69 -12.92
N LYS A 390 -10.79 -1.60 -12.40
CA LYS A 390 -10.40 -0.23 -12.80
C LYS A 390 -9.00 0.13 -12.32
N ALA A 391 -8.56 -0.44 -11.19
CA ALA A 391 -7.18 -0.28 -10.76
C ALA A 391 -6.22 -1.04 -11.69
N LEU A 392 -6.61 -2.23 -12.16
CA LEU A 392 -5.83 -3.02 -13.10
C LEU A 392 -5.62 -2.31 -14.46
N GLU A 393 -6.63 -1.58 -14.95
CA GLU A 393 -6.52 -0.76 -16.18
C GLU A 393 -5.39 0.29 -16.12
N LEU A 394 -5.01 0.73 -14.91
CA LEU A 394 -3.92 1.71 -14.72
C LEU A 394 -2.53 1.11 -14.93
N LEU A 395 -2.37 -0.22 -15.01
CA LEU A 395 -1.07 -0.83 -15.35
C LEU A 395 -0.59 -0.36 -16.73
N ALA A 396 -1.48 -0.07 -17.67
CA ALA A 396 -1.09 0.45 -18.97
C ALA A 396 -0.31 1.78 -18.88
N ALA A 397 -0.51 2.56 -17.79
CA ALA A 397 0.17 3.83 -17.57
C ALA A 397 1.55 3.70 -16.91
N THR A 398 1.95 2.51 -16.43
CA THR A 398 3.28 2.30 -15.83
C THR A 398 4.38 2.08 -16.88
N GLY A 399 4.00 1.96 -18.16
CA GLY A 399 4.92 1.65 -19.26
C GLY A 399 5.33 0.16 -19.34
N GLY A 400 4.94 -0.64 -18.34
CA GLY A 400 5.02 -2.11 -18.31
C GLY A 400 6.39 -2.70 -18.62
N ARG A 401 7.16 -3.13 -17.61
CA ARG A 401 8.34 -3.96 -17.87
C ARG A 401 7.92 -5.40 -18.10
N ASN A 402 8.19 -5.92 -19.30
CA ASN A 402 8.18 -7.36 -19.56
C ASN A 402 9.23 -8.02 -18.68
N SER A 403 8.81 -8.58 -17.55
CA SER A 403 9.66 -9.46 -16.74
C SER A 403 9.94 -10.70 -17.59
N GLY A 404 11.11 -10.75 -18.23
CA GLY A 404 11.54 -11.86 -19.05
C GLY A 404 11.65 -13.14 -18.23
N ILE A 405 10.55 -13.87 -18.09
CA ILE A 405 10.60 -15.32 -18.07
C ILE A 405 10.40 -15.71 -19.52
N SER A 406 11.50 -15.72 -20.30
CA SER A 406 11.49 -16.46 -21.54
C SER A 406 10.95 -17.86 -21.25
N ARG A 407 10.04 -18.34 -22.11
CA ARG A 407 9.53 -19.72 -22.06
C ARG A 407 10.71 -20.64 -21.69
N PRO A 408 10.64 -21.44 -20.60
CA PRO A 408 11.62 -22.50 -20.45
C PRO A 408 11.49 -23.34 -21.70
N GLY A 409 12.57 -23.41 -22.48
CA GLY A 409 12.62 -24.23 -23.68
C GLY A 409 12.16 -25.62 -23.29
N SER A 410 11.08 -26.09 -23.91
CA SER A 410 10.79 -27.51 -23.95
C SER A 410 11.98 -28.17 -24.66
N SER A 411 12.78 -28.93 -23.95
CA SER A 411 13.66 -29.91 -24.56
C SER A 411 13.70 -31.16 -23.68
N PRO A 412 13.68 -32.35 -24.32
CA PRO A 412 13.57 -33.64 -23.65
C PRO A 412 14.77 -34.00 -22.78
#